data_AF-A0A941HMD4-F1
#
_entry.id   AF-A0A941HMD4-F1
#
_cell.length_a   1.000
_cell.length_b   1.000
_cell.length_c   1.000
_cell.angle_alpha   90.00
_cell.angle_beta   90.00
_cell.angle_gamma   90.00
#
_symmetry.space_group_name_H-M   'P 1'
#
loop_
_entity.id
_entity.type
_entity.pdbx_description
1 polymer ?
#
loop_
_entity_poly.entity_id
_entity_poly.type
_entity_poly.pdbx_seq_one_letter_code
_entity_poly.pdbx_strand_id
1 'polypeptide(L)' 'MKEEFIEMNINTNELKHLSFNRKEGQYIVSLLDSDKYAVLRGYGKTPTEAINDLHAGLL' A
#
# COMPACT_ATOMS: atom_id res chain seq x y z
N MET A 1 -9.95 -14.23 22.94
CA MET A 1 -10.72 -13.16 22.27
C MET A 1 -10.85 -13.58 20.81
N LYS A 2 -12.05 -13.56 20.22
CA LYS A 2 -12.18 -13.75 18.77
C LYS A 2 -11.97 -12.38 18.14
N GLU A 3 -11.09 -12.30 17.15
CA GLU A 3 -10.95 -11.10 16.33
C GLU A 3 -12.20 -10.97 15.45
N GLU A 4 -12.76 -9.77 15.38
CA GLU A 4 -13.91 -9.44 14.54
C GLU A 4 -13.38 -8.72 13.30
N PHE A 5 -13.79 -9.21 12.11
CA PHE A 5 -13.46 -8.55 10.85
C PHE A 5 -14.36 -7.34 10.68
N ILE A 6 -13.77 -6.15 10.62
CA ILE A 6 -14.48 -4.90 10.39
C ILE A 6 -14.23 -4.46 8.95
N GLU A 7 -15.30 -4.23 8.20
CA GLU A 7 -15.21 -3.59 6.88
C GLU A 7 -14.97 -2.08 7.08
N MET A 8 -13.94 -1.55 6.43
CA MET A 8 -13.54 -0.15 6.58
C MET A 8 -13.26 0.48 5.21
N ASN A 9 -13.73 1.70 5.02
CA ASN A 9 -13.32 2.55 3.91
C ASN A 9 -12.22 3.49 4.40
N ILE A 10 -11.02 3.34 3.85
CA ILE A 10 -9.86 4.15 4.23
C ILE A 10 -9.61 5.20 3.15
N ASN A 11 -9.51 6.46 3.54
CA ASN A 11 -9.01 7.50 2.66
C ASN A 11 -7.48 7.38 2.55
N THR A 12 -6.98 7.01 1.38
CA THR A 12 -5.54 6.80 1.16
C THR A 12 -4.67 8.03 1.47
N ASN A 13 -5.23 9.24 1.44
CA ASN A 13 -4.50 10.46 1.82
C ASN A 13 -4.16 10.54 3.32
N GLU A 14 -4.82 9.73 4.16
CA GLU A 14 -4.55 9.66 5.61
C GLU A 14 -3.40 8.71 5.94
N LEU A 15 -2.94 7.92 4.96
CA LEU A 15 -1.87 6.95 5.13
C LEU A 15 -0.49 7.61 4.94
N LYS A 16 -0.01 8.26 6.01
CA LYS A 16 1.21 9.11 5.97
C LYS A 16 2.50 8.45 5.46
N HIS A 17 2.58 7.12 5.55
CA HIS A 17 3.75 6.33 5.16
C HIS A 17 3.54 5.50 3.89
N LEU A 18 2.37 5.61 3.25
CA LEU A 18 2.10 4.93 2.00
C LEU A 18 1.79 5.98 0.92
N SER A 19 2.39 5.81 -0.26
CA SER A 19 1.96 6.53 -1.46
C SER A 19 1.30 5.57 -2.43
N PHE A 20 0.24 6.05 -3.08
CA PHE A 20 -0.53 5.30 -4.06
C PHE A 20 -0.41 6.02 -5.40
N ASN A 21 0.08 5.32 -6.40
CA ASN A 21 0.28 5.85 -7.74
C ASN A 21 -0.28 4.88 -8.78
N ARG A 22 -0.54 5.41 -9.98
CA ARG A 22 -0.88 4.60 -11.15
C ARG A 22 -0.02 5.02 -12.33
N LYS A 23 0.67 4.06 -12.94
CA LYS A 23 1.51 4.29 -14.12
C LYS A 23 1.29 3.14 -15.11
N GLU A 24 1.08 3.48 -16.38
CA GLU A 24 0.94 2.49 -17.47
C GLU A 24 -0.14 1.42 -17.19
N GLY A 25 -1.23 1.82 -16.52
CA GLY A 25 -2.32 0.91 -16.15
C GLY A 25 -2.07 0.06 -14.90
N GLN A 26 -0.86 0.10 -14.33
CA GLN A 26 -0.48 -0.61 -13.11
C GLN A 26 -0.60 0.30 -11.88
N TYR A 27 -1.08 -0.26 -10.77
CA TYR A 27 -1.05 0.35 -9.45
C TYR A 27 0.30 0.10 -8.79
N ILE A 28 0.82 1.16 -8.16
CA ILE A 28 2.09 1.14 -7.43
C ILE A 28 1.80 1.67 -6.04
N VAL A 29 2.11 0.88 -5.02
CA VAL A 29 2.08 1.33 -3.63
C VAL A 29 3.51 1.39 -3.13
N SER A 30 3.91 2.49 -2.50
CA SER A 30 5.27 2.63 -1.96
C SER A 30 5.23 2.91 -0.46
N LEU A 31 6.07 2.20 0.30
CA LEU A 31 6.38 2.51 1.68
C LEU A 31 7.38 3.66 1.72
N LEU A 32 7.05 4.71 2.46
CA LEU A 32 7.85 5.92 2.59
C LEU A 32 8.54 5.99 3.95
N ASP A 33 9.79 6.41 3.98
CA ASP A 33 10.51 6.74 5.21
C ASP A 33 10.06 8.11 5.79
N SER A 34 10.76 8.59 6.83
CA SER A 34 10.52 9.89 7.46
C SER A 34 10.72 11.06 6.51
N ASP A 35 11.60 10.91 5.51
CA ASP A 35 11.98 11.94 4.54
C ASP A 35 11.18 11.85 3.23
N LYS A 36 10.17 10.96 3.19
CA LYS A 36 9.28 10.70 2.04
C LYS A 36 9.95 10.03 0.86
N TYR A 37 11.09 9.37 1.06
CA TYR A 37 11.68 8.50 0.05
C TYR A 37 11.04 7.12 0.07
N ALA A 38 10.82 6.56 -1.13
CA ALA A 38 10.28 5.22 -1.28
C ALA A 38 11.34 4.17 -0.92
N VAL A 39 11.10 3.47 0.19
CA VAL A 39 11.96 2.39 0.70
C VAL A 39 11.64 1.08 -0.01
N LEU A 40 10.36 0.80 -0.21
CA LEU A 40 9.86 -0.41 -0.85
C LEU A 40 8.66 -0.08 -1.72
N ARG A 41 8.48 -0.82 -2.81
CA ARG A 41 7.34 -0.69 -3.71
C ARG A 41 6.70 -2.04 -3.95
N GLY A 42 5.37 -2.06 -3.99
CA GLY A 42 4.59 -3.16 -4.51
C GLY A 42 3.81 -2.76 -5.75
N TYR A 43 3.52 -3.73 -6.60
CA TYR A 43 2.95 -3.54 -7.92
C TYR A 43 1.75 -4.47 -8.14
N GLY A 44 0.74 -3.99 -8.87
CA GLY A 44 -0.45 -4.80 -9.13
C GLY A 44 -1.39 -4.18 -10.15
N LYS A 45 -2.37 -4.96 -10.62
CA LYS A 45 -3.48 -4.48 -11.45
C LYS A 45 -4.59 -3.84 -10.61
N THR A 46 -4.58 -4.07 -9.30
CA THR A 46 -5.47 -3.44 -8.33
C THR A 46 -4.66 -2.86 -7.16
N PRO A 47 -5.20 -1.91 -6.37
CA PRO A 47 -4.57 -1.44 -5.14
C PRO A 47 -4.27 -2.59 -4.17
N THR A 48 -5.19 -3.55 -4.03
CA THR A 48 -5.04 -4.72 -3.14
C THR A 48 -3.86 -5.58 -3.56
N GLU A 49 -3.71 -5.86 -4.86
CA GLU A 49 -2.56 -6.62 -5.38
C GLU A 49 -1.25 -5.89 -5.07
N ALA A 50 -1.18 -4.59 -5.32
CA ALA A 50 0.02 -3.79 -5.06
C ALA A 50 0.38 -3.71 -3.56
N ILE A 51 -0.62 -3.66 -2.66
CA ILE A 51 -0.39 -3.71 -1.20
C ILE A 51 0.16 -5.09 -0.80
N ASN A 52 -0.43 -6.17 -1.31
CA ASN A 52 0.01 -7.52 -0.98
C ASN A 52 1.44 -7.81 -1.49
N ASP A 53 1.77 -7.32 -2.70
CA ASP A 53 3.11 -7.40 -3.26
C ASP A 53 4.12 -6.60 -2.41
N LEU A 54 3.76 -5.39 -1.97
CA LEU A 54 4.59 -4.61 -1.05
C LEU A 54 4.81 -5.37 0.27
N HIS A 55 3.76 -5.97 0.82
CA HIS A 55 3.86 -6.73 2.07
C HIS A 55 4.78 -7.95 1.91
N ALA A 56 4.73 -8.65 0.78
CA ALA A 56 5.62 -9.78 0.49
C ALA A 56 7.11 -9.37 0.50
N GLY A 57 7.43 -8.12 0.14
CA GLY A 57 8.80 -7.59 0.21
C GLY A 57 9.30 -7.20 1.60
N LEU A 58 8.47 -7.32 2.65
CA LEU A 58 8.84 -7.11 4.05
C LEU A 58 9.15 -8.40 4.82
N LEU A 59 8.86 -9.56 4.22
CA LEU A 59 9.10 -10.90 4.76
C LEU A 59 10.49 -11.41 4.36
#